data_AF-A0A645BFC3-F1
#
_entry.id   AF-A0A645BFC3-F1
#
_cell.length_a   1.000
_cell.length_b   1.000
_cell.length_c   1.000
_cell.angle_alpha   90.00
_cell.angle_beta   90.00
_cell.angle_gamma   90.00
#
_symmetry.space_group_name_H-M   'P 1'
#
loop_
_entity.id
_entity.type
_entity.pdbx_description
1 polymer ?
#
loop_
_entity_poly.entity_id
_entity_poly.type
_entity_poly.pdbx_seq_one_letter_code
_entity_poly.pdbx_strand_id
1 'polypeptide(L)'
;MAELKYPQRHLFREPVNKRSRREMAGFLSEHFRYDTGNSWNRSSSYACNMKIDRLGLPRDVVDKLFGLIQCSEFYDHLGDLLHQFGETHDFRWQAGWNGRSGGYLVLYQGERKPSGYQSFCTCCGQKNYRSVVDSGKRCGRCGREARTDFAQPDMQIITYPFRDTDGGECFEDWSLWELRQRTELVQSFDELADDIVSEALYLAEHYVAEEEFVPIPTPRMMMREAVS
;
A
#
# COMPACT_ATOMS: atom_id res chain seq x y z
N MET A 1 10.39 3.04 26.09
CA MET A 1 10.17 3.98 24.97
C MET A 1 11.55 4.28 24.40
N ALA A 2 11.85 3.77 23.21
CA ALA A 2 13.10 4.14 22.55
C ALA A 2 13.04 5.63 22.21
N GLU A 3 14.09 6.39 22.50
CA GLU A 3 14.20 7.78 22.06
C GLU A 3 14.13 7.82 20.53
N LEU A 4 13.22 8.63 19.99
CA LEU A 4 13.15 8.86 18.56
C LEU A 4 14.44 9.55 18.12
N LYS A 5 15.22 8.87 17.26
CA LYS A 5 16.49 9.37 16.70
C LYS A 5 16.36 10.75 16.02
N TYR A 6 15.16 11.07 15.54
CA TYR A 6 14.84 12.35 14.90
C TYR A 6 13.59 12.96 15.56
N PRO A 7 13.70 13.62 16.72
CA PRO A 7 12.55 14.16 17.45
C PRO A 7 11.90 15.36 16.75
N GLN A 8 12.62 15.97 15.79
CA GLN A 8 12.16 17.12 15.00
C GLN A 8 11.43 16.71 13.71
N ARG A 9 11.36 15.40 13.41
CA ARG A 9 10.68 14.94 12.19
C ARG A 9 9.20 15.30 12.25
N HIS A 10 8.60 15.49 11.07
CA HIS A 10 7.16 15.62 10.97
C HIS A 10 6.48 14.32 11.41
N LEU A 11 5.48 14.44 12.28
CA LEU A 11 4.58 13.35 12.67
C LEU A 11 3.20 13.65 12.09
N PHE A 12 2.54 12.62 11.59
CA PHE A 12 1.20 12.71 11.03
C PHE A 12 0.16 12.53 12.12
N ARG A 13 0.38 11.59 13.04
CA ARG A 13 -0.61 11.28 14.06
C ARG A 13 -0.67 12.38 15.10
N GLU A 14 -1.86 12.93 15.29
CA GLU A 14 -2.14 13.88 16.37
C GLU A 14 -3.17 13.35 17.39
N PRO A 15 -3.05 13.74 18.67
CA PRO A 15 -4.02 13.36 19.68
C PRO A 15 -5.30 14.19 19.56
N VAL A 16 -6.46 13.52 19.42
CA VAL A 16 -7.78 14.16 19.35
C VAL A 16 -8.64 13.77 20.55
N ASN A 17 -9.31 14.73 21.19
CA ASN A 17 -10.27 14.44 22.25
C ASN A 17 -11.56 13.84 21.68
N LYS A 18 -11.65 12.51 21.71
CA LYS A 18 -12.80 11.74 21.23
C LYS A 18 -14.11 11.93 22.02
N ARG A 19 -14.12 12.78 23.06
CA ARG A 19 -15.34 13.20 23.77
C ARG A 19 -15.88 14.54 23.26
N SER A 20 -15.08 15.30 22.53
CA SER A 20 -15.41 16.61 21.99
C SER A 20 -15.82 16.48 20.52
N ARG A 21 -17.11 16.68 20.23
CA ARG A 21 -17.62 16.71 18.85
C ARG A 21 -16.82 17.69 18.00
N ARG A 22 -16.61 18.91 18.52
CA ARG A 22 -15.92 19.99 17.83
C ARG A 22 -14.49 19.59 17.44
N GLU A 23 -13.76 18.93 18.33
CA GLU A 23 -12.38 18.51 18.02
C GLU A 23 -12.35 17.37 17.00
N MET A 24 -13.26 16.39 17.09
CA MET A 24 -13.34 15.32 16.07
C MET A 24 -13.77 15.84 14.70
N ALA A 25 -14.80 16.70 14.64
CA ALA A 25 -15.26 17.30 13.39
C ALA A 25 -14.20 18.22 12.77
N GLY A 26 -13.52 19.03 13.59
CA GLY A 26 -12.40 19.86 13.16
C GLY A 26 -11.27 19.03 12.58
N PHE A 27 -10.80 18.02 13.32
CA PHE A 27 -9.77 17.08 12.85
C PHE A 27 -10.12 16.49 11.48
N LEU A 28 -11.32 15.92 11.32
CA LEU A 28 -11.72 15.27 10.07
C LEU A 28 -11.89 16.25 8.90
N SER A 29 -12.43 17.45 9.15
CA SER A 29 -12.66 18.45 8.10
C SER A 29 -11.38 19.15 7.64
N GLU A 30 -10.43 19.37 8.56
CA GLU A 30 -9.18 20.07 8.29
C GLU A 30 -8.05 19.13 7.87
N HIS A 31 -8.22 17.81 8.04
CA HIS A 31 -7.23 16.81 7.65
C HIS A 31 -6.83 16.97 6.18
N PHE A 32 -5.53 16.83 5.89
CA PHE A 32 -5.04 16.90 4.51
C PHE A 32 -5.72 15.86 3.61
N ARG A 33 -6.04 16.26 2.38
CA ARG A 33 -6.75 15.40 1.40
C ARG A 33 -6.01 15.38 0.08
N TYR A 34 -6.11 14.26 -0.60
CA TYR A 34 -5.59 14.08 -1.96
C TYR A 34 -6.73 13.83 -2.94
N ASP A 35 -6.71 14.52 -4.07
CA ASP A 35 -7.66 14.33 -5.17
C ASP A 35 -7.39 12.99 -5.84
N THR A 36 -8.27 12.01 -5.63
CA THR A 36 -8.14 10.68 -6.23
C THR A 36 -8.80 10.61 -7.61
N GLY A 37 -9.77 11.48 -7.88
CA GLY A 37 -10.53 11.54 -9.11
C GLY A 37 -10.02 12.54 -10.15
N ASN A 38 -10.78 12.66 -11.25
CA ASN A 38 -10.58 13.72 -12.24
C ASN A 38 -11.46 14.94 -11.89
N SER A 39 -11.29 16.04 -12.62
CA SER A 39 -11.99 17.31 -12.36
C SER A 39 -13.52 17.20 -12.40
N TRP A 40 -14.07 16.16 -13.04
CA TRP A 40 -15.51 15.92 -13.19
C TRP A 40 -16.14 15.16 -12.02
N ASN A 41 -15.42 14.23 -11.37
CA ASN A 41 -15.95 13.50 -10.21
C ASN A 41 -15.40 13.98 -8.86
N ARG A 42 -14.38 14.85 -8.85
CA ARG A 42 -13.81 15.57 -7.68
C ARG A 42 -13.61 14.70 -6.44
N SER A 43 -13.39 13.40 -6.64
CA SER A 43 -13.28 12.45 -5.54
C SER A 43 -11.97 12.70 -4.80
N SER A 44 -12.05 12.75 -3.48
CA SER A 44 -10.92 12.98 -2.60
C SER A 44 -10.94 12.00 -1.43
N SER A 45 -9.79 11.80 -0.80
CA SER A 45 -9.71 11.05 0.45
C SER A 45 -8.66 11.64 1.37
N TYR A 46 -8.70 11.24 2.64
CA TYR A 46 -7.66 11.53 3.62
C TYR A 46 -6.29 11.07 3.10
N ALA A 47 -5.28 11.90 3.31
CA ALA A 47 -3.94 11.62 2.83
C ALA A 47 -2.86 12.18 3.76
N CYS A 48 -1.68 11.59 3.68
CA CYS A 48 -0.46 12.07 4.32
C CYS A 48 0.52 12.51 3.24
N ASN A 49 1.08 13.71 3.34
CA ASN A 49 2.08 14.22 2.41
C ASN A 49 3.47 13.66 2.76
N MET A 50 3.76 12.48 2.20
CA MET A 50 4.96 11.68 2.45
C MET A 50 6.17 12.11 1.61
N LYS A 51 6.14 13.27 0.96
CA LYS A 51 7.29 13.75 0.20
C LYS A 51 8.50 13.90 1.13
N ILE A 52 9.61 13.28 0.76
CA ILE A 52 10.81 13.13 1.61
C ILE A 52 11.32 14.50 2.09
N ASP A 53 11.28 15.53 1.24
CA ASP A 53 11.69 16.91 1.55
C ASP A 53 10.76 17.62 2.55
N ARG A 54 9.60 17.04 2.86
CA ARG A 54 8.59 17.57 3.79
C ARG A 54 8.59 16.88 5.15
N LEU A 55 9.38 15.82 5.33
CA LEU A 55 9.38 15.02 6.57
C LEU A 55 10.21 15.62 7.72
N GLY A 56 10.82 16.79 7.52
CA GLY A 56 11.63 17.45 8.56
C GLY A 56 12.91 16.67 8.93
N LEU A 57 13.45 15.91 7.98
CA LEU A 57 14.64 15.08 8.18
C LEU A 57 15.93 15.83 7.84
N PRO A 58 17.08 15.47 8.44
CA PRO A 58 18.39 15.98 8.05
C PRO A 58 18.70 15.72 6.56
N ARG A 59 19.43 16.64 5.93
CA ARG A 59 19.71 16.58 4.49
C ARG A 59 20.40 15.28 4.05
N ASP A 60 21.35 14.79 4.84
CA ASP A 60 22.06 13.54 4.57
C ASP A 60 21.12 12.32 4.59
N VAL A 61 20.13 12.31 5.48
CA VAL A 61 19.10 11.26 5.54
C VAL A 61 18.16 11.36 4.33
N VAL A 62 17.74 12.58 3.98
CA VAL A 62 16.92 12.85 2.78
C VAL A 62 17.62 12.35 1.51
N ASP A 63 18.91 12.63 1.35
CA ASP A 63 19.70 12.20 0.19
C ASP A 63 19.79 10.67 0.11
N LYS A 64 19.96 9.97 1.25
CA LYS A 64 19.93 8.50 1.30
C LYS A 64 18.58 7.93 0.91
N LEU A 65 17.49 8.50 1.43
CA LEU A 65 16.14 8.06 1.11
C LEU A 65 15.84 8.22 -0.39
N PHE A 66 16.30 9.29 -1.04
CA PHE A 66 16.16 9.45 -2.48
C PHE A 66 16.85 8.35 -3.30
N GLY A 67 17.95 7.79 -2.79
CA GLY A 67 18.58 6.60 -3.37
C GLY A 67 17.75 5.34 -3.15
N LEU A 68 17.29 5.10 -1.92
CA LEU A 68 16.55 3.88 -1.56
C LEU A 68 15.20 3.76 -2.28
N ILE A 69 14.49 4.86 -2.53
CA ILE A 69 13.22 4.80 -3.30
C ILE A 69 13.40 4.37 -4.76
N GLN A 70 14.63 4.22 -5.26
CA GLN A 70 14.89 3.63 -6.57
C GLN A 70 14.95 2.09 -6.53
N CYS A 71 15.05 1.50 -5.33
CA CYS A 71 15.12 0.05 -5.14
C CYS A 71 13.72 -0.54 -4.94
N SER A 72 13.40 -1.64 -5.63
CA SER A 72 12.13 -2.35 -5.48
C SER A 72 11.92 -2.88 -4.06
N GLU A 73 13.00 -3.36 -3.45
CA GLU A 73 13.05 -3.98 -2.12
C GLU A 73 12.58 -2.99 -1.05
N PHE A 74 12.85 -1.70 -1.24
CA PHE A 74 12.35 -0.65 -0.36
C PHE A 74 10.82 -0.67 -0.28
N TYR A 75 10.14 -0.85 -1.42
CA TYR A 75 8.68 -0.92 -1.46
C TYR A 75 8.13 -2.26 -0.99
N ASP A 76 8.90 -3.35 -1.06
CA ASP A 76 8.49 -4.63 -0.47
C ASP A 76 8.36 -4.49 1.06
N HIS A 77 9.35 -3.87 1.71
CA HIS A 77 9.31 -3.57 3.15
C HIS A 77 8.11 -2.71 3.54
N LEU A 78 7.83 -1.64 2.77
CA LEU A 78 6.68 -0.78 3.05
C LEU A 78 5.35 -1.48 2.73
N GLY A 79 5.34 -2.39 1.76
CA GLY A 79 4.18 -3.18 1.36
C GLY A 79 3.61 -4.02 2.50
N ASP A 80 4.47 -4.55 3.37
CA ASP A 80 4.06 -5.33 4.54
C ASP A 80 3.25 -4.47 5.53
N LEU A 81 3.69 -3.23 5.79
CA LEU A 81 2.96 -2.28 6.65
C LEU A 81 1.59 -1.92 6.07
N LEU A 82 1.52 -1.65 4.77
CA LEU A 82 0.26 -1.37 4.08
C LEU A 82 -0.70 -2.56 4.14
N HIS A 83 -0.17 -3.78 3.97
CA HIS A 83 -0.96 -5.00 4.06
C HIS A 83 -1.51 -5.22 5.46
N GLN A 84 -0.66 -5.09 6.48
CA GLN A 84 -1.05 -5.23 7.90
C GLN A 84 -2.12 -4.20 8.30
N PHE A 85 -2.02 -2.96 7.82
CA PHE A 85 -3.08 -1.97 7.99
C PHE A 85 -4.39 -2.46 7.35
N GLY A 86 -4.33 -2.94 6.11
CA GLY A 86 -5.48 -3.54 5.44
C GLY A 86 -6.10 -4.68 6.24
N GLU A 87 -5.30 -5.63 6.74
CA GLU A 87 -5.78 -6.74 7.57
C GLU A 87 -6.46 -6.27 8.85
N THR A 88 -5.86 -5.29 9.54
CA THR A 88 -6.40 -4.69 10.78
C THR A 88 -7.79 -4.09 10.57
N HIS A 89 -8.07 -3.61 9.35
CA HIS A 89 -9.33 -3.01 8.95
C HIS A 89 -10.20 -3.91 8.06
N ASP A 90 -9.97 -5.23 8.05
CA ASP A 90 -10.69 -6.24 7.24
C ASP A 90 -10.74 -5.89 5.74
N PHE A 91 -9.72 -5.16 5.27
CA PHE A 91 -9.60 -4.56 3.95
C PHE A 91 -10.77 -3.68 3.53
N ARG A 92 -11.64 -3.27 4.45
CA ARG A 92 -12.65 -2.22 4.22
C ARG A 92 -11.98 -0.87 4.06
N TRP A 93 -10.88 -0.70 4.76
CA TRP A 93 -9.95 0.41 4.63
C TRP A 93 -8.56 -0.11 4.29
N GLN A 94 -7.92 0.55 3.35
CA GLN A 94 -6.61 0.20 2.83
C GLN A 94 -5.84 1.49 2.59
N ALA A 95 -4.52 1.43 2.50
CA ALA A 95 -3.69 2.58 2.18
C ALA A 95 -2.90 2.31 0.91
N GLY A 96 -2.61 3.36 0.14
CA GLY A 96 -1.75 3.22 -1.04
C GLY A 96 -1.19 4.55 -1.53
N TRP A 97 -0.15 4.44 -2.36
CA TRP A 97 0.62 5.58 -2.86
C TRP A 97 -0.07 6.27 -4.04
N ASN A 98 -0.02 7.59 -4.08
CA ASN A 98 -0.53 8.41 -5.18
C ASN A 98 0.39 9.62 -5.47
N GLY A 99 0.11 10.30 -6.59
CA GLY A 99 0.83 11.46 -7.08
C GLY A 99 2.11 11.14 -7.84
N ARG A 100 2.66 12.18 -8.48
CA ARG A 100 3.94 12.07 -9.20
C ARG A 100 5.04 11.69 -8.21
N SER A 101 5.75 10.60 -8.52
CA SER A 101 6.77 9.98 -7.65
C SER A 101 6.24 9.34 -6.36
N GLY A 102 4.93 9.08 -6.24
CA GLY A 102 4.38 8.36 -5.09
C GLY A 102 4.50 9.12 -3.76
N GLY A 103 4.50 10.46 -3.78
CA GLY A 103 4.74 11.28 -2.59
C GLY A 103 3.56 11.44 -1.63
N TYR A 104 2.43 10.80 -1.88
CA TYR A 104 1.23 10.89 -1.03
C TYR A 104 0.77 9.48 -0.65
N LEU A 105 0.62 9.23 0.64
CA LEU A 105 -0.10 8.06 1.12
C LEU A 105 -1.58 8.44 1.23
N VAL A 106 -2.47 7.62 0.69
CA VAL A 106 -3.90 7.91 0.61
C VAL A 106 -4.71 6.76 1.20
N LEU A 107 -5.72 7.10 2.00
CA LEU A 107 -6.68 6.15 2.56
C LEU A 107 -7.71 5.79 1.49
N TYR A 108 -7.93 4.51 1.26
CA TYR A 108 -8.88 4.00 0.28
C TYR A 108 -9.94 3.12 0.93
N GLN A 109 -11.16 3.23 0.42
CA GLN A 109 -12.19 2.25 0.67
C GLN A 109 -11.89 0.97 -0.11
N GLY A 110 -12.32 -0.16 0.43
CA GLY A 110 -12.13 -1.44 -0.20
C GLY A 110 -13.10 -2.50 0.30
N GLU A 111 -12.84 -3.73 -0.10
CA GLU A 111 -13.51 -4.91 0.43
C GLU A 111 -12.62 -6.14 0.30
N ARG A 112 -12.89 -7.13 1.17
CA ARG A 112 -12.44 -8.50 1.01
C ARG A 112 -13.63 -9.37 0.66
N LYS A 113 -13.60 -10.01 -0.51
CA LYS A 113 -14.71 -10.86 -0.96
C LYS A 113 -14.21 -12.17 -1.59
N PRO A 114 -15.06 -13.21 -1.72
CA PRO A 114 -14.69 -14.39 -2.46
C PRO A 114 -14.26 -14.05 -3.88
N SER A 115 -13.17 -14.65 -4.35
CA SER A 115 -12.63 -14.46 -5.68
C SER A 115 -13.46 -15.18 -6.76
N GLY A 116 -14.22 -16.20 -6.33
CA GLY A 116 -14.92 -17.13 -7.22
C GLY A 116 -14.03 -18.27 -7.73
N TYR A 117 -12.72 -18.24 -7.47
CA TYR A 117 -11.85 -19.36 -7.80
C TYR A 117 -12.14 -20.56 -6.88
N GLN A 118 -12.26 -21.73 -7.48
CA GLN A 118 -12.61 -22.97 -6.79
C GLN A 118 -11.42 -23.91 -6.64
N SER A 119 -10.44 -23.84 -7.55
CA SER A 119 -9.25 -24.69 -7.51
C SER A 119 -7.99 -23.93 -7.91
N PHE A 120 -6.82 -24.46 -7.53
CA PHE A 120 -5.51 -23.94 -7.92
C PHE A 120 -4.51 -25.05 -8.20
N CYS A 121 -3.45 -24.73 -8.92
CA CYS A 121 -2.36 -25.65 -9.18
C CYS A 121 -1.28 -25.54 -8.10
N THR A 122 -0.99 -26.64 -7.39
CA THR A 122 0.06 -26.68 -6.36
C THR A 122 1.47 -26.57 -6.93
N CYS A 123 1.65 -26.77 -8.24
CA CYS A 123 2.94 -26.64 -8.92
C CYS A 123 3.26 -25.21 -9.40
N CYS A 124 2.26 -24.43 -9.83
CA CYS A 124 2.51 -23.12 -10.46
C CYS A 124 1.58 -21.99 -9.99
N GLY A 125 0.71 -22.25 -9.01
CA GLY A 125 -0.21 -21.27 -8.43
C GLY A 125 -1.42 -20.91 -9.30
N GLN A 126 -1.54 -21.40 -10.54
CA GLN A 126 -2.64 -21.02 -11.43
C GLN A 126 -4.02 -21.37 -10.83
N LYS A 127 -4.81 -20.34 -10.50
CA LYS A 127 -6.21 -20.45 -10.04
C LYS A 127 -7.18 -20.75 -11.19
N ASN A 128 -8.32 -21.36 -10.89
CA ASN A 128 -9.37 -21.71 -11.84
C ASN A 128 -10.76 -21.61 -11.20
N TYR A 129 -11.75 -21.11 -11.95
CA TYR A 129 -13.13 -20.89 -11.51
C TYR A 129 -13.96 -22.17 -11.37
N ARG A 130 -13.38 -23.33 -11.69
CA ARG A 130 -14.03 -24.65 -11.61
C ARG A 130 -13.31 -25.57 -10.62
N SER A 131 -14.07 -26.40 -9.93
CA SER A 131 -13.56 -27.50 -9.11
C SER A 131 -12.80 -28.52 -9.97
N VAL A 132 -11.91 -29.27 -9.33
CA VAL A 132 -11.23 -30.45 -9.88
C VAL A 132 -12.23 -31.53 -10.29
N VAL A 133 -13.39 -31.64 -9.65
CA VAL A 133 -14.45 -32.59 -10.05
C VAL A 133 -14.95 -32.28 -11.47
N ASP A 134 -15.05 -31.00 -11.83
CA ASP A 134 -15.55 -30.57 -13.14
C ASP A 134 -14.45 -30.40 -14.19
N SER A 135 -13.24 -30.01 -13.76
CA SER A 135 -12.15 -29.62 -14.67
C SER A 135 -10.97 -30.59 -14.72
N GLY A 136 -10.97 -31.61 -13.85
CA GLY A 136 -9.87 -32.56 -13.69
C GLY A 136 -8.63 -31.97 -13.01
N LYS A 137 -7.62 -32.82 -12.78
CA LYS A 137 -6.39 -32.45 -12.06
C LYS A 137 -5.34 -31.77 -12.92
N ARG A 138 -5.48 -31.79 -14.24
CA ARG A 138 -4.46 -31.30 -15.17
C ARG A 138 -4.47 -29.77 -15.22
N CYS A 139 -3.31 -29.16 -15.00
CA CYS A 139 -3.13 -27.72 -15.07
C CYS A 139 -2.97 -27.25 -16.53
N GLY A 140 -3.77 -26.27 -16.96
CA GLY A 140 -3.65 -25.69 -18.31
C GLY A 140 -2.38 -24.85 -18.53
N ARG A 141 -1.78 -24.28 -17.47
CA ARG A 141 -0.55 -23.49 -17.58
C ARG A 141 0.72 -24.35 -17.62
N CYS A 142 0.88 -25.29 -16.69
CA CYS A 142 2.11 -26.09 -16.58
C CYS A 142 1.96 -27.54 -17.05
N GLY A 143 0.76 -27.98 -17.43
CA GLY A 143 0.49 -29.32 -17.95
C GLY A 143 0.46 -30.45 -16.91
N ARG A 144 0.89 -30.20 -15.66
CA ARG A 144 0.98 -31.23 -14.61
C ARG A 144 -0.38 -31.53 -13.96
N GLU A 145 -0.55 -32.76 -13.49
CA GLU A 145 -1.72 -33.19 -12.69
C GLU A 145 -1.62 -32.76 -11.23
N ALA A 146 -1.59 -31.44 -11.01
CA ALA A 146 -1.31 -30.83 -9.71
C ALA A 146 -2.43 -29.89 -9.25
N ARG A 147 -3.64 -30.00 -9.80
CA ARG A 147 -4.77 -29.14 -9.41
C ARG A 147 -5.52 -29.73 -8.21
N THR A 148 -5.81 -28.88 -7.24
CA THR A 148 -6.60 -29.18 -6.04
C THR A 148 -7.63 -28.08 -5.80
N ASP A 149 -8.76 -28.43 -5.19
CA ASP A 149 -9.76 -27.46 -4.74
C ASP A 149 -9.26 -26.69 -3.53
N PHE A 150 -9.73 -25.45 -3.38
CA PHE A 150 -9.52 -24.69 -2.15
C PHE A 150 -10.36 -25.27 -1.00
N ALA A 151 -9.74 -25.44 0.17
CA ALA A 151 -10.44 -25.94 1.36
C ALA A 151 -11.44 -24.92 1.94
N GLN A 152 -11.16 -23.64 1.76
CA GLN A 152 -12.05 -22.51 2.09
C GLN A 152 -12.13 -21.59 0.86
N PRO A 153 -13.19 -20.80 0.70
CA PRO A 153 -13.29 -19.86 -0.42
C PRO A 153 -12.03 -19.00 -0.54
N ASP A 154 -11.40 -19.03 -1.72
CA ASP A 154 -10.30 -18.11 -2.03
C ASP A 154 -10.84 -16.68 -1.99
N MET A 155 -10.13 -15.80 -1.30
CA MET A 155 -10.54 -14.41 -1.13
C MET A 155 -9.70 -13.51 -2.04
N GLN A 156 -10.32 -12.45 -2.52
CA GLN A 156 -9.66 -11.34 -3.21
C GLN A 156 -9.87 -10.06 -2.43
N ILE A 157 -8.85 -9.20 -2.46
CA ILE A 157 -8.88 -7.85 -1.91
C ILE A 157 -9.13 -6.90 -3.07
N ILE A 158 -10.07 -5.98 -2.89
CA ILE A 158 -10.41 -4.96 -3.88
C ILE A 158 -10.23 -3.60 -3.22
N THR A 159 -9.51 -2.72 -3.89
CA THR A 159 -9.32 -1.31 -3.51
C THR A 159 -10.12 -0.44 -4.47
N TYR A 160 -10.77 0.60 -3.94
CA TYR A 160 -11.56 1.57 -4.70
C TYR A 160 -10.89 2.95 -4.68
N PRO A 161 -9.79 3.16 -5.43
CA PRO A 161 -9.00 4.38 -5.33
C PRO A 161 -9.77 5.64 -5.73
N PHE A 162 -10.71 5.54 -6.67
CA PHE A 162 -11.50 6.66 -7.20
C PHE A 162 -12.80 6.94 -6.44
N ARG A 163 -12.99 6.33 -5.26
CA ARG A 163 -14.18 6.55 -4.45
C ARG A 163 -13.93 7.68 -3.46
N ASP A 164 -14.78 8.69 -3.48
CA ASP A 164 -14.73 9.78 -2.50
C ASP A 164 -14.97 9.25 -1.09
N THR A 165 -14.23 9.80 -0.13
CA THR A 165 -14.27 9.38 1.27
C THR A 165 -14.49 10.58 2.18
N ASP A 166 -15.75 10.92 2.45
CA ASP A 166 -16.17 12.05 3.29
C ASP A 166 -15.80 13.44 2.72
N GLY A 167 -15.64 13.56 1.39
CA GLY A 167 -15.38 14.84 0.75
C GLY A 167 -16.59 15.77 0.85
N GLY A 168 -16.44 16.88 1.57
CA GLY A 168 -17.51 17.87 1.71
C GLY A 168 -18.65 17.46 2.66
N GLU A 169 -18.43 16.45 3.50
CA GLU A 169 -19.37 16.04 4.54
C GLU A 169 -19.53 17.11 5.63
N CYS A 170 -20.74 17.17 6.20
CA CYS A 170 -21.06 17.99 7.37
C CYS A 170 -20.94 17.13 8.64
N PHE A 171 -19.75 17.09 9.23
CA PHE A 171 -19.46 16.24 10.40
C PHE A 171 -20.25 16.62 11.65
N GLU A 172 -20.81 17.83 11.70
CA GLU A 172 -21.72 18.29 12.75
C GLU A 172 -22.97 17.40 12.86
N ASP A 173 -23.45 16.87 11.73
CA ASP A 173 -24.67 16.06 11.65
C ASP A 173 -24.45 14.60 12.05
N TRP A 174 -23.19 14.15 12.09
CA TRP A 174 -22.85 12.77 12.44
C TRP A 174 -23.16 12.48 13.92
N SER A 175 -23.46 11.24 14.26
CA SER A 175 -23.52 10.84 15.67
C SER A 175 -22.13 10.91 16.33
N LEU A 176 -22.09 11.05 17.65
CA LEU A 176 -20.81 10.98 18.39
C LEU A 176 -20.09 9.64 18.17
N TRP A 177 -20.83 8.56 17.90
CA TRP A 177 -20.24 7.26 17.63
C TRP A 177 -19.57 7.23 16.25
N GLU A 178 -20.24 7.70 15.19
CA GLU A 178 -19.68 7.77 13.84
C GLU A 178 -18.42 8.65 13.80
N LEU A 179 -18.46 9.81 14.46
CA LEU A 179 -17.29 10.69 14.58
C LEU A 179 -16.12 9.99 15.26
N ARG A 180 -16.37 9.25 16.34
CA ARG A 180 -15.31 8.50 17.04
C ARG A 180 -14.70 7.44 16.13
N GLN A 181 -15.53 6.65 15.46
CA GLN A 181 -15.05 5.58 14.58
C GLN A 181 -14.23 6.15 13.41
N ARG A 182 -14.69 7.25 12.80
CA ARG A 182 -13.93 7.88 11.71
C ARG A 182 -12.65 8.54 12.19
N THR A 183 -12.69 9.21 13.34
CA THR A 183 -11.48 9.77 13.97
C THR A 183 -10.47 8.69 14.28
N GLU A 184 -10.89 7.55 14.84
CA GLU A 184 -10.02 6.41 15.16
C GLU A 184 -9.40 5.80 13.91
N LEU A 185 -10.17 5.69 12.83
CA LEU A 185 -9.66 5.23 11.53
C LEU A 185 -8.58 6.17 10.99
N VAL A 186 -8.85 7.48 10.94
CA VAL A 186 -7.90 8.45 10.37
C VAL A 186 -6.65 8.55 11.25
N GLN A 187 -6.78 8.54 12.58
CA GLN A 187 -5.63 8.47 13.49
C GLN A 187 -4.81 7.17 13.31
N SER A 188 -5.45 6.03 13.06
CA SER A 188 -4.75 4.77 12.75
C SER A 188 -4.04 4.83 11.40
N PHE A 189 -4.60 5.55 10.43
CA PHE A 189 -3.97 5.79 9.13
C PHE A 189 -2.76 6.74 9.25
N ASP A 190 -2.85 7.77 10.08
CA ASP A 190 -1.71 8.64 10.37
C ASP A 190 -0.59 7.90 11.12
N GLU A 191 -0.95 7.00 12.03
CA GLU A 191 0.01 6.13 12.72
C GLU A 191 0.76 5.23 11.73
N LEU A 192 0.06 4.67 10.74
CA LEU A 192 0.71 3.94 9.63
C LEU A 192 1.71 4.83 8.87
N ALA A 193 1.38 6.09 8.61
CA ALA A 193 2.31 7.00 7.94
C ALA A 193 3.56 7.24 8.80
N ASP A 194 3.41 7.42 10.11
CA ASP A 194 4.53 7.54 11.05
C ASP A 194 5.38 6.26 11.12
N ASP A 195 4.75 5.09 11.08
CA ASP A 195 5.42 3.78 11.03
C ASP A 195 6.21 3.60 9.74
N ILE A 196 5.65 3.99 8.58
CA ILE A 196 6.35 3.98 7.29
C ILE A 196 7.57 4.89 7.32
N VAL A 197 7.47 6.10 7.88
CA VAL A 197 8.66 6.97 8.02
C VAL A 197 9.69 6.30 8.92
N SER A 198 9.26 5.62 9.99
CA SER A 198 10.16 4.93 10.92
C SER A 198 10.89 3.77 10.24
N GLU A 199 10.19 2.97 9.45
CA GLU A 199 10.78 1.88 8.66
C GLU A 199 11.74 2.42 7.59
N ALA A 200 11.35 3.48 6.87
CA ALA A 200 12.23 4.12 5.88
C ALA A 200 13.53 4.63 6.52
N LEU A 201 13.46 5.18 7.73
CA LEU A 201 14.63 5.62 8.49
C LEU A 201 15.51 4.46 8.94
N TYR A 202 14.91 3.35 9.36
CA TYR A 202 15.63 2.11 9.65
C TYR A 202 16.38 1.63 8.40
N LEU A 203 15.71 1.57 7.25
CA LEU A 203 16.33 1.18 5.99
C LEU A 203 17.48 2.12 5.60
N ALA A 204 17.33 3.44 5.75
CA ALA A 204 18.38 4.42 5.49
C ALA A 204 19.60 4.33 6.43
N GLU A 205 19.44 3.71 7.60
CA GLU A 205 20.53 3.45 8.54
C GLU A 205 21.29 2.16 8.22
N HIS A 206 20.59 1.14 7.71
CA HIS A 206 21.12 -0.22 7.57
C HIS A 206 21.45 -0.62 6.13
N TYR A 207 20.94 0.11 5.14
CA TYR A 207 21.08 -0.22 3.72
C TYR A 207 21.59 0.98 2.92
N VAL A 208 22.23 0.67 1.79
CA VAL A 208 22.74 1.65 0.82
C VAL A 208 22.26 1.21 -0.56
N ALA A 209 21.73 2.16 -1.34
CA ALA A 209 21.39 1.92 -2.74
C ALA A 209 22.68 1.99 -3.58
N GLU A 210 22.99 0.92 -4.29
CA GLU A 210 24.12 0.84 -5.21
C GLU A 210 23.64 0.43 -6.61
N GLU A 211 24.22 1.06 -7.64
CA GLU A 211 23.96 0.67 -9.03
C GLU A 211 24.89 -0.48 -9.42
N GLU A 212 24.32 -1.61 -9.84
CA GLU A 212 25.06 -2.73 -10.39
C GLU A 212 24.79 -2.89 -11.90
N PHE A 213 25.86 -2.95 -12.70
CA PHE A 213 25.77 -3.24 -14.14
C PHE A 213 25.83 -4.74 -14.38
N VAL A 214 24.70 -5.34 -14.71
CA VAL A 214 24.63 -6.77 -15.05
C VAL A 214 24.89 -6.97 -16.56
N PRO A 215 25.98 -7.65 -16.97
CA PRO A 215 26.24 -7.92 -18.38
C PRO A 215 25.24 -8.94 -18.96
N ILE A 216 24.54 -8.57 -20.04
CA ILE A 216 23.56 -9.44 -20.71
C ILE A 216 24.23 -10.22 -21.84
N PRO A 217 24.29 -11.57 -21.79
CA PRO A 217 24.87 -12.37 -22.86
C PRO A 217 24.07 -12.22 -24.15
N THR A 218 24.65 -11.57 -25.15
CA THR A 218 24.00 -11.31 -26.45
C THR A 218 24.61 -12.21 -27.54
N PRO A 219 23.81 -13.05 -28.24
CA PRO A 219 24.32 -13.86 -29.33
C PRO A 219 24.78 -12.97 -30.49
N ARG A 220 25.97 -13.24 -31.04
CA ARG A 220 26.49 -12.58 -32.24
C ARG A 220 26.73 -13.57 -33.35
N MET A 221 26.36 -13.19 -34.57
CA MET A 221 26.76 -13.92 -35.77
C MET A 221 28.27 -13.76 -35.97
N MET A 222 28.95 -14.87 -36.28
CA MET A 222 30.38 -14.89 -36.56
C MET A 222 30.62 -15.72 -37.82
N MET A 223 31.45 -15.20 -38.73
CA MET A 223 32.00 -16.04 -39.80
C MET A 223 32.98 -17.04 -39.20
N ARG A 224 32.90 -18.29 -39.67
CA ARG A 224 33.90 -19.33 -39.42
C ARG A 224 34.31 -19.92 -40.77
N GLU A 225 35.56 -20.33 -40.85
CA GLU A 225 36.08 -21.02 -42.03
C GLU A 225 35.30 -22.31 -42.25
N ALA A 226 34.85 -22.53 -43.48
CA ALA A 226 34.16 -23.76 -43.85
C ALA A 226 35.20 -24.88 -43.91
N VAL A 227 35.11 -25.83 -42.97
CA VAL A 227 35.93 -27.05 -43.04
C VAL A 227 35.42 -27.86 -44.23
N SER A 228 36.26 -27.97 -45.28
CA SER A 228 36.03 -28.78 -46.47
C SER A 228 36.23 -30.27 -46.21
#